data_AF-A0A077FFB8-F1
#
_entry.id   AF-A0A077FFB8-F1
#
_cell.length_a   1.000
_cell.length_b   1.000
_cell.length_c   1.000
_cell.angle_alpha   90.00
_cell.angle_beta   90.00
_cell.angle_gamma   90.00
#
_symmetry.space_group_name_H-M   'P 1'
#
loop_
_entity.id
_entity.type
_entity.pdbx_description
1 polymer ?
#
loop_
_entity_poly.entity_id
_entity_poly.type
_entity_poly.pdbx_seq_one_letter_code
_entity_poly.pdbx_strand_id
1 'polypeptide(L)'
;MHQLRQPNEARYPRHETAHARIVALATPGAALLRLGQTGSLSSNARPPTSPFMFQPGKGGMWIRAPSGTIAPFKLALTALSIRERRQYDTRHTYATLCLMAGMNPAFIANQLGHSVEMLLSTYAQWISSSSDWRELEKLPTRV
;
A
#
# COMPACT_ATOMS: atom_id res chain seq x y z
N MET A 1 28.77 32.52 -3.57
CA MET A 1 29.00 31.09 -3.29
C MET A 1 28.04 30.28 -4.16
N HIS A 2 28.42 30.04 -5.41
CA HIS A 2 27.70 29.17 -6.33
C HIS A 2 28.02 27.71 -5.98
N GLN A 3 27.00 26.88 -5.75
CA GLN A 3 27.13 25.43 -5.82
C GLN A 3 26.31 24.93 -7.01
N LEU A 4 27.01 24.26 -7.93
CA LEU A 4 26.47 23.52 -9.07
C LEU A 4 26.16 22.07 -8.68
N ARG A 5 25.23 21.47 -9.46
CA ARG A 5 24.89 20.02 -9.64
C ARG A 5 23.97 19.35 -8.60
N GLN A 6 22.99 18.53 -9.00
CA GLN A 6 23.05 17.44 -10.01
C GLN A 6 21.86 17.37 -11.00
N PRO A 7 22.04 16.88 -12.26
CA PRO A 7 21.03 16.84 -13.32
C PRO A 7 20.30 15.49 -13.43
N ASN A 8 19.86 14.88 -12.32
CA ASN A 8 19.22 13.55 -12.37
C ASN A 8 18.01 13.41 -11.44
N GLU A 9 17.22 14.47 -11.33
CA GLU A 9 15.95 14.44 -10.60
C GLU A 9 14.83 14.02 -11.56
N ALA A 10 14.59 12.72 -11.69
CA ALA A 10 13.41 12.20 -12.38
C ALA A 10 12.15 12.52 -11.55
N ARG A 11 11.65 13.75 -11.67
CA ARG A 11 10.34 14.15 -11.14
C ARG A 11 9.24 13.37 -11.84
N TYR A 12 8.63 12.41 -11.15
CA TYR A 12 7.34 11.85 -11.54
C TYR A 12 6.27 12.11 -10.48
N PRO A 13 5.74 13.34 -10.37
CA PRO A 13 4.55 13.59 -9.59
C PRO A 13 3.32 13.30 -10.47
N ARG A 14 2.62 12.19 -10.24
CA ARG A 14 1.20 12.12 -10.58
C ARG A 14 0.43 12.08 -9.28
N HIS A 15 -0.01 13.24 -8.84
CA HIS A 15 -0.75 13.42 -7.59
C HIS A 15 -2.14 13.95 -7.92
N GLU A 16 -3.19 13.23 -7.50
CA GLU A 16 -4.56 13.75 -7.50
C GLU A 16 -4.80 14.69 -6.29
N THR A 17 -3.93 14.61 -5.27
CA THR A 17 -3.91 15.47 -4.09
C THR A 17 -2.51 16.01 -3.83
N ALA A 18 -2.38 17.30 -3.50
CA ALA A 18 -1.12 18.05 -3.39
C ALA A 18 -0.08 17.56 -2.35
N HIS A 19 -0.27 16.38 -1.74
CA HIS A 19 0.52 15.92 -0.60
C HIS A 19 1.22 14.60 -0.89
N ALA A 20 2.55 14.63 -0.93
CA ALA A 20 3.37 13.43 -0.86
C ALA A 20 3.27 12.83 0.55
N ARG A 21 3.12 11.51 0.65
CA ARG A 21 2.98 10.79 1.92
C ARG A 21 3.98 9.65 1.96
N ILE A 22 4.64 9.47 3.11
CA ILE A 22 5.51 8.32 3.36
C ILE A 22 4.61 7.16 3.75
N VAL A 23 4.73 6.04 3.04
CA VAL A 23 3.99 4.81 3.34
C VAL A 23 4.92 3.83 4.05
N ALA A 24 4.63 3.53 5.32
CA ALA A 24 5.36 2.49 6.05
C ALA A 24 5.05 1.11 5.46
N LEU A 25 6.09 0.41 5.00
CA LEU A 25 6.00 -0.97 4.54
C LEU A 25 6.31 -1.92 5.69
N ALA A 26 5.46 -2.92 5.90
CA ALA A 26 5.77 -4.02 6.80
C ALA A 26 7.02 -4.78 6.28
N THR A 27 7.80 -5.35 7.20
CA THR A 27 9.07 -6.04 6.91
C THR A 27 8.99 -7.05 5.75
N PRO A 28 7.94 -7.90 5.63
CA PRO A 28 7.81 -8.82 4.50
C PRO A 28 7.64 -8.11 3.15
N GLY A 29 6.91 -6.98 3.12
CA GLY A 29 6.72 -6.17 1.91
C GLY A 29 8.00 -5.47 1.46
N ALA A 30 8.80 -4.98 2.42
CA ALA A 30 10.11 -4.40 2.13
C ALA A 30 11.11 -5.45 1.62
N ALA A 31 11.08 -6.66 2.16
CA ALA A 31 11.92 -7.77 1.71
C ALA A 31 11.56 -8.21 0.28
N LEU A 32 10.26 -8.36 -0.01
CA LEU A 32 9.76 -8.74 -1.34
C LEU A 32 10.11 -7.68 -2.38
N LEU A 33 10.08 -6.41 -2.00
CA LEU A 33 10.51 -5.32 -2.84
C LEU A 33 12.01 -5.38 -3.16
N ARG A 34 12.85 -5.60 -2.15
CA ARG A 34 14.30 -5.75 -2.35
C ARG A 34 14.61 -6.93 -3.26
N LEU A 35 13.89 -8.06 -3.09
CA LEU A 35 13.99 -9.22 -3.97
C LEU A 35 13.56 -8.90 -5.40
N GLY A 36 12.57 -8.04 -5.61
CA GLY A 36 12.17 -7.58 -6.95
C GLY A 36 13.17 -6.61 -7.60
N GLN A 37 13.94 -5.86 -6.79
CA GLN A 37 15.02 -4.99 -7.28
C GLN A 37 16.26 -5.78 -7.67
N THR A 38 16.59 -6.83 -6.92
CA THR A 38 17.72 -7.72 -7.21
C THR A 38 17.35 -8.81 -8.22
N GLY A 39 16.08 -9.18 -8.26
CA GLY A 39 15.50 -10.25 -9.05
C GLY A 39 14.82 -9.73 -10.31
N SER A 40 15.63 -9.53 -11.35
CA SER A 40 15.29 -10.11 -12.64
C SER A 40 15.13 -11.62 -12.42
N LEU A 41 13.93 -12.07 -12.02
CA LEU A 41 13.64 -13.47 -11.64
C LEU A 41 13.58 -14.43 -12.85
N SER A 42 14.30 -14.12 -13.92
CA SER A 42 14.58 -15.04 -15.00
C SER A 42 16.01 -14.78 -15.47
N SER A 43 16.85 -15.81 -15.46
CA SER A 43 18.18 -15.81 -16.08
C SER A 43 18.17 -15.48 -17.57
N ASN A 44 17.00 -15.32 -18.20
CA ASN A 44 16.81 -14.87 -19.58
C ASN A 44 16.08 -13.51 -19.71
N ALA A 45 15.74 -12.83 -18.61
CA ALA A 45 15.06 -11.55 -18.69
C ALA A 45 16.04 -10.42 -19.02
N ARG A 46 15.76 -9.75 -20.14
CA ARG A 46 16.42 -8.53 -20.62
C ARG A 46 16.63 -7.54 -19.46
N PRO A 47 17.79 -6.86 -19.37
CA PRO A 47 18.03 -5.89 -18.31
C PRO A 47 16.91 -4.85 -18.23
N PRO A 48 16.61 -4.31 -17.03
CA PRO A 48 15.56 -3.31 -16.83
C PRO A 48 15.64 -2.17 -17.84
N THR A 49 14.68 -2.07 -18.76
CA THR A 49 14.63 -0.95 -19.72
C THR A 49 14.09 0.33 -19.07
N SER A 50 13.42 0.23 -17.91
CA SER A 50 12.80 1.38 -17.25
C SER A 50 13.33 1.63 -15.83
N PRO A 51 13.38 2.90 -15.38
CA PRO A 51 13.83 3.27 -14.04
C PRO A 51 12.78 3.01 -12.95
N PHE A 52 11.64 2.41 -13.29
CA PHE A 52 10.54 2.19 -12.35
C PHE A 52 10.68 0.86 -11.62
N MET A 53 10.26 0.85 -10.35
CA MET A 53 10.24 -0.33 -9.50
C MET A 53 9.50 -1.52 -10.12
N PHE A 54 8.38 -1.28 -10.79
CA PHE A 54 7.59 -2.30 -11.47
C PHE A 54 7.67 -2.09 -12.98
N GLN A 55 8.31 -3.02 -13.69
CA GLN A 55 8.48 -2.95 -15.13
C GLN A 55 7.26 -3.52 -15.86
N PRO A 56 6.83 -2.91 -16.98
CA PRO A 56 5.76 -3.47 -17.79
C PRO A 56 6.28 -4.64 -18.65
N GLY A 57 5.51 -5.73 -18.75
CA GLY A 57 5.93 -6.94 -19.47
C GLY A 57 6.17 -6.77 -20.98
N LYS A 58 5.71 -5.68 -21.61
CA LYS A 58 5.89 -5.41 -23.05
C LYS A 58 7.09 -4.51 -23.37
N GLY A 59 8.04 -4.33 -22.45
CA GLY A 59 9.23 -3.52 -22.68
C GLY A 59 8.97 -2.01 -22.81
N GLY A 60 7.81 -1.55 -22.36
CA GLY A 60 7.49 -0.12 -22.26
C GLY A 60 8.22 0.56 -21.09
N MET A 61 8.22 1.89 -21.07
CA MET A 61 8.82 2.64 -19.96
C MET A 61 7.93 2.64 -18.70
N TRP A 62 6.61 2.64 -18.83
CA TRP A 62 5.66 2.62 -17.70
C TRP A 62 4.39 1.81 -18.01
N ILE A 63 3.64 1.44 -16.97
CA ILE A 63 2.34 0.78 -17.10
C ILE A 63 1.31 1.81 -17.61
N ARG A 64 0.73 1.55 -18.80
CA ARG A 64 -0.20 2.50 -19.45
C ARG A 64 -1.67 2.31 -19.04
N ALA A 65 -2.03 1.12 -18.58
CA ALA A 65 -3.40 0.76 -18.27
C ALA A 65 -3.45 -0.10 -17.00
N PRO A 66 -4.55 0.00 -16.21
CA PRO A 66 -4.71 -0.79 -14.98
C PRO A 66 -4.77 -2.29 -15.27
N SER A 67 -5.08 -2.71 -16.50
CA SER A 67 -4.99 -4.11 -16.93
C SER A 67 -3.61 -4.73 -16.69
N GLY A 68 -2.54 -3.93 -16.73
CA GLY A 68 -1.17 -4.37 -16.47
C GLY A 68 -0.94 -4.87 -15.04
N THR A 69 -1.71 -4.40 -14.06
CA THR A 69 -1.66 -4.90 -12.68
C THR A 69 -2.80 -5.88 -12.40
N ILE A 70 -3.99 -5.65 -12.98
CA ILE A 70 -5.20 -6.45 -12.72
C ILE A 70 -5.00 -7.91 -13.13
N ALA A 71 -4.45 -8.17 -14.31
CA ALA A 71 -4.28 -9.54 -14.80
C ALA A 71 -3.33 -10.38 -13.92
N PRO A 72 -2.11 -9.91 -13.55
CA PRO A 72 -1.27 -10.60 -12.57
C PRO A 72 -1.94 -10.85 -11.23
N PHE A 73 -2.72 -9.88 -10.72
CA PHE A 73 -3.43 -10.04 -9.45
C PHE A 73 -4.49 -11.14 -9.52
N LYS A 74 -5.29 -11.18 -10.60
CA LYS A 74 -6.26 -12.26 -10.83
C LYS A 74 -5.59 -13.62 -10.91
N LEU A 75 -4.46 -13.71 -11.62
CA LEU A 75 -3.69 -14.94 -11.73
C LEU A 75 -3.21 -15.43 -10.35
N ALA A 76 -2.72 -14.51 -9.50
CA ALA A 76 -2.32 -14.83 -8.14
C ALA A 76 -3.51 -15.32 -7.28
N LEU A 77 -4.69 -14.70 -7.40
CA LEU A 77 -5.89 -15.17 -6.71
C LEU A 77 -6.30 -16.57 -7.15
N THR A 78 -6.29 -16.86 -8.46
CA THR A 78 -6.60 -18.19 -8.99
C THR A 78 -5.59 -19.24 -8.52
N ALA A 79 -4.29 -18.91 -8.53
CA ALA A 79 -3.24 -19.81 -8.05
C ALA A 79 -3.40 -20.15 -6.55
N LEU A 80 -3.87 -19.19 -5.75
CA LEU A 80 -4.17 -19.37 -4.33
C LEU A 80 -5.57 -19.94 -4.07
N SER A 81 -6.35 -20.27 -5.11
CA SER A 81 -7.75 -20.71 -4.99
C SER A 81 -8.64 -19.74 -4.21
N ILE A 82 -8.35 -18.44 -4.26
CA ILE A 82 -9.13 -17.38 -3.63
C ILE A 82 -10.16 -16.86 -4.64
N ARG A 83 -11.38 -16.59 -4.16
CA ARG A 83 -12.42 -15.94 -4.97
C ARG A 83 -11.90 -14.65 -5.60
N GLU A 84 -12.22 -14.40 -6.87
CA GLU A 84 -11.82 -13.16 -7.53
C GLU A 84 -12.33 -11.93 -6.77
N ARG A 85 -11.43 -10.98 -6.50
CA ARG A 85 -11.69 -9.70 -5.84
C ARG A 85 -11.03 -8.57 -6.59
N ARG A 86 -11.47 -7.33 -6.33
CA ARG A 86 -10.82 -6.14 -6.89
C ARG A 86 -9.56 -5.85 -6.10
N GLN A 87 -8.54 -5.28 -6.76
CA GLN A 87 -7.34 -4.81 -6.06
C GLN A 87 -7.66 -3.75 -5.01
N TYR A 88 -8.66 -2.90 -5.28
CA TYR A 88 -9.08 -1.88 -4.34
C TYR A 88 -9.57 -2.48 -3.00
N ASP A 89 -10.09 -3.70 -3.01
CA ASP A 89 -10.55 -4.38 -1.79
C ASP A 89 -9.39 -4.66 -0.83
N THR A 90 -8.15 -4.84 -1.32
CA THR A 90 -6.99 -5.06 -0.44
C THR A 90 -6.67 -3.83 0.40
N ARG A 91 -6.97 -2.62 -0.12
CA ARG A 91 -6.86 -1.36 0.64
C ARG A 91 -7.87 -1.32 1.78
N HIS A 92 -9.10 -1.80 1.54
CA HIS A 92 -10.10 -1.95 2.58
C HIS A 92 -9.69 -2.97 3.64
N THR A 93 -9.20 -4.14 3.22
CA THR A 93 -8.70 -5.16 4.14
C THR A 93 -7.57 -4.65 5.02
N TYR A 94 -6.62 -3.89 4.46
CA TYR A 94 -5.55 -3.26 5.23
C TYR A 94 -6.11 -2.32 6.30
N ALA A 95 -7.02 -1.42 5.94
CA ALA A 95 -7.63 -0.48 6.90
C ALA A 95 -8.33 -1.21 8.07
N THR A 96 -9.14 -2.22 7.76
CA THR A 96 -9.84 -3.02 8.77
C THR A 96 -8.88 -3.78 9.67
N LEU A 97 -7.87 -4.46 9.12
CA LEU A 97 -6.85 -5.18 9.91
C LEU A 97 -6.11 -4.22 10.85
N CYS A 98 -5.77 -3.03 10.38
CA CYS A 98 -5.11 -2.02 11.20
C CYS A 98 -5.96 -1.56 12.39
N LEU A 99 -7.26 -1.35 12.16
CA LEU A 99 -8.20 -0.94 13.20
C LEU A 99 -8.48 -2.07 14.20
N MET A 100 -8.65 -3.30 13.72
CA MET A 100 -8.83 -4.48 14.58
C MET A 100 -7.59 -4.77 15.44
N ALA A 101 -6.39 -4.43 14.94
CA ALA A 101 -5.15 -4.50 15.71
C ALA A 101 -5.00 -3.36 16.74
N GLY A 102 -5.95 -2.43 16.83
CA GLY A 102 -5.91 -1.30 17.76
C GLY A 102 -4.90 -0.21 17.37
N MET A 103 -4.47 -0.14 16.12
CA MET A 103 -3.55 0.92 15.68
C MET A 103 -4.25 2.28 15.64
N ASN A 104 -3.46 3.35 15.87
CA ASN A 104 -3.96 4.71 15.90
C ASN A 104 -4.68 5.10 14.58
N PRO A 105 -5.97 5.45 14.60
CA PRO A 105 -6.73 5.86 13.40
C PRO A 105 -6.11 7.03 12.63
N ALA A 106 -5.45 7.97 13.31
CA ALA A 106 -4.77 9.09 12.66
C ALA A 106 -3.58 8.63 11.80
N PHE A 107 -2.84 7.62 12.28
CA PHE A 107 -1.74 7.02 11.54
C PHE A 107 -2.26 6.28 10.30
N ILE A 108 -3.33 5.50 10.45
CA ILE A 108 -3.95 4.73 9.37
C ILE A 108 -4.52 5.67 8.29
N ALA A 109 -5.21 6.74 8.70
CA ALA A 109 -5.76 7.74 7.79
C ALA A 109 -4.65 8.44 6.98
N ASN A 110 -3.53 8.76 7.61
CA ASN A 110 -2.37 9.33 6.91
C ASN A 110 -1.77 8.32 5.91
N GLN A 111 -1.68 7.05 6.27
CA GLN A 111 -1.21 5.98 5.39
C GLN A 111 -2.08 5.78 4.15
N LEU A 112 -3.41 5.85 4.31
CA LEU A 112 -4.35 5.74 3.21
C LEU A 112 -4.44 7.05 2.41
N GLY A 113 -4.15 8.18 3.05
CA GLY A 113 -4.22 9.50 2.45
C GLY A 113 -5.62 10.13 2.49
N HIS A 114 -6.45 9.71 3.45
CA HIS A 114 -7.81 10.23 3.67
C HIS A 114 -7.86 10.98 5.01
N SER A 115 -8.96 11.71 5.28
CA SER A 115 -9.22 12.24 6.62
C SER A 115 -9.57 11.13 7.61
N VAL A 116 -9.32 11.36 8.90
CA VAL A 116 -9.73 10.42 9.97
C VAL A 116 -11.25 10.25 9.98
N GLU A 117 -11.99 11.33 9.73
CA GLU A 117 -13.45 11.30 9.60
C GLU A 117 -13.90 10.33 8.50
N MET A 118 -13.28 10.38 7.31
CA MET A 118 -13.58 9.47 6.21
C MET A 118 -13.20 8.01 6.54
N LEU A 119 -12.12 7.80 7.30
CA LEU A 119 -11.75 6.47 7.78
C LEU A 119 -12.83 5.93 8.73
N LEU A 120 -13.19 6.70 9.76
CA LEU A 120 -14.14 6.26 10.77
C LEU A 120 -15.55 6.11 10.22
N SER A 121 -15.99 6.97 9.30
CA SER A 121 -17.31 6.84 8.65
C SER A 121 -17.48 5.50 7.93
N THR A 122 -16.39 4.93 7.41
CA THR A 122 -16.41 3.66 6.67
C THR A 122 -16.16 2.46 7.58
N TYR A 123 -15.30 2.58 8.60
CA TYR A 123 -14.79 1.43 9.34
C TYR A 123 -15.14 1.38 10.83
N ALA A 124 -15.71 2.43 11.42
CA ALA A 124 -15.99 2.47 12.86
C ALA A 124 -16.93 1.33 13.32
N GLN A 125 -17.87 0.92 12.47
CA GLN A 125 -18.81 -0.18 12.77
C GLN A 125 -18.11 -1.51 13.08
N TRP A 126 -16.90 -1.73 12.54
CA TRP A 126 -16.15 -2.98 12.73
C TRP A 126 -15.33 -3.00 14.04
N ILE A 127 -15.29 -1.88 14.76
CA ILE A 127 -14.53 -1.75 16.00
C ILE A 127 -15.42 -2.08 17.20
N SER A 128 -16.68 -1.63 17.23
CA SER A 128 -17.48 -1.63 18.48
C SER A 128 -18.00 -2.98 18.99
N SER A 129 -17.91 -4.08 18.24
CA SER A 129 -18.65 -5.29 18.67
C SER A 129 -17.96 -6.14 19.76
N SER A 130 -16.62 -6.11 19.83
CA SER A 130 -15.86 -6.99 20.75
C SER A 130 -14.86 -6.25 21.64
N SER A 131 -14.49 -5.01 21.30
CA SER A 131 -13.54 -4.21 22.07
C SER A 131 -14.19 -3.35 23.15
N ASP A 132 -15.50 -3.12 23.12
CA ASP A 132 -16.15 -2.19 24.05
C ASP A 132 -15.91 -2.58 25.52
N TRP A 133 -15.94 -3.88 25.83
CA TRP A 133 -15.62 -4.42 27.15
C TRP A 133 -14.15 -4.17 27.55
N ARG A 134 -13.21 -4.28 26.61
CA ARG A 134 -11.79 -3.98 26.81
C ARG A 134 -11.51 -2.48 26.97
N GLU A 135 -12.31 -1.63 26.34
CA GLU A 135 -12.21 -0.17 26.53
C GLU A 135 -12.79 0.24 27.89
N LEU A 136 -13.86 -0.43 28.35
CA LEU A 136 -14.41 -0.26 29.70
C LEU A 136 -13.39 -0.61 30.80
N GLU A 137 -12.58 -1.65 30.60
CA GLU A 137 -11.49 -2.04 31.53
C GLU A 137 -10.42 -0.95 31.71
N LYS A 138 -10.29 0.00 30.77
CA LYS A 138 -9.33 1.11 30.87
C LYS A 138 -9.84 2.25 31.74
N LEU A 139 -11.12 2.28 32.07
CA LEU A 139 -11.67 3.27 33.00
C LEU A 139 -11.18 2.94 34.41
N PRO A 140 -10.62 3.91 35.15
CA PRO A 140 -10.24 3.66 36.53
C PRO A 140 -11.50 3.29 37.32
N THR A 141 -11.54 2.09 37.89
CA THR A 141 -12.52 1.74 38.92
C THR A 141 -12.28 2.67 40.10
N ARG A 142 -13.15 3.67 40.25
CA ARG A 142 -13.17 4.50 41.44
C ARG A 142 -13.50 3.59 42.63
N VAL A 143 -12.50 3.40 43.50
CA VAL A 143 -12.69 2.93 44.88
C VAL A 143 -13.29 4.06 45.69
#